data_AF-A0AAD7BUZ9-F1
#
_entry.id   AF-A0AAD7BUZ9-F1
#
_cell.length_a   1.000
_cell.length_b   1.000
_cell.length_c   1.000
_cell.angle_alpha   90.00
_cell.angle_beta   90.00
_cell.angle_gamma   90.00
#
_symmetry.space_group_name_H-M   'P 1'
#
loop_
_entity.id
_entity.type
_entity.pdbx_description
1 polymer ?
#
loop_
_entity_poly.entity_id
_entity_poly.type
_entity_poly.pdbx_seq_one_letter_code
_entity_poly.pdbx_strand_id
1 'polypeptide(L)'
;MRLDCVKLPSILRPAVLSLSDAESTSAPRTGGNHHEDPCHSIDTYSQILLASIDQIYHSPTVQESSFDSTAELAKLHNTGGLIPHVPGTSFQTRFRHLVGYAATYYSYLFDRAMASMVWGNVFSADPLNRETGEKYEREVLSYGEGKDPWKMVGTLLSAPQLESGDAEAMREVGRWRIEDENGQPGRH
;
A
#
# COMPACT_ATOMS: atom_id res chain seq x y z
N MET A 1 6.00 -11.01 -10.57
CA MET A 1 5.73 -10.10 -9.44
C MET A 1 4.29 -10.40 -9.01
N ARG A 2 4.08 -10.97 -7.82
CA ARG A 2 2.75 -11.46 -7.41
C ARG A 2 2.06 -10.36 -6.62
N LEU A 3 0.87 -9.94 -7.05
CA LEU A 3 -0.02 -9.15 -6.21
C LEU A 3 -0.55 -10.06 -5.12
N ASP A 4 -0.29 -9.71 -3.87
CA ASP A 4 -0.90 -10.39 -2.74
C ASP A 4 -2.12 -9.57 -2.31
N CYS A 5 -3.23 -9.68 -3.06
CA CYS A 5 -4.51 -9.00 -2.76
C CYS A 5 -5.08 -9.29 -1.36
N VAL A 6 -4.47 -10.20 -0.60
CA VAL A 6 -4.86 -10.61 0.75
C VAL A 6 -5.08 -9.41 1.68
N LYS A 7 -4.32 -8.32 1.51
CA LYS A 7 -4.42 -7.16 2.38
C LYS A 7 -5.43 -6.10 1.93
N LEU A 8 -5.81 -6.07 0.64
CA LEU A 8 -6.73 -5.04 0.12
C LEU A 8 -8.05 -4.95 0.91
N PRO A 9 -8.75 -6.06 1.24
CA PRO A 9 -9.98 -5.97 2.02
C PRO A 9 -9.76 -5.42 3.43
N SER A 10 -8.60 -5.67 4.03
CA SER A 10 -8.27 -5.19 5.37
C SER A 10 -7.91 -3.70 5.36
N ILE A 11 -7.28 -3.20 4.28
CA ILE A 11 -6.90 -1.79 4.14
C ILE A 11 -8.12 -0.89 3.87
N LEU A 12 -9.17 -1.41 3.23
CA LEU A 12 -10.41 -0.66 2.98
C LEU A 12 -11.33 -0.54 4.22
N ARG A 13 -11.15 -1.37 5.25
CA ARG A 13 -12.02 -1.42 6.44
C ARG A 13 -11.98 -0.18 7.35
N PRO A 14 -10.84 0.47 7.63
CA PRO A 14 -10.78 1.65 8.50
C PRO A 14 -11.62 2.82 7.97
N ALA A 15 -11.70 2.99 6.64
CA ALA A 15 -12.52 4.03 6.02
C ALA A 15 -14.04 3.83 6.23
N VAL A 16 -14.47 2.62 6.60
CA VAL A 16 -15.86 2.30 6.94
C VAL A 16 -16.14 2.49 8.44
N LEU A 17 -15.14 2.30 9.31
CA LEU A 17 -15.30 2.49 10.75
C LEU A 17 -15.54 3.96 11.12
N SER A 18 -14.96 4.91 10.38
CA SER A 18 -15.27 6.34 10.54
C SER A 18 -16.72 6.72 10.18
N LEU A 19 -17.44 5.84 9.48
CA LEU A 19 -18.87 6.01 9.17
C LEU A 19 -19.78 5.42 10.26
N SER A 20 -19.21 4.69 11.22
CA SER A 20 -19.94 3.97 12.26
C SER A 20 -20.08 4.79 13.55
N ASP A 21 -20.45 6.07 13.44
CA ASP A 21 -20.93 6.85 14.59
C ASP A 21 -22.46 6.85 14.60
N ALA A 22 -23.02 5.89 15.34
CA ALA A 22 -24.44 5.81 15.64
C ALA A 22 -24.66 6.07 17.14
N GLU A 23 -24.65 7.34 17.54
CA GLU A 23 -25.48 7.77 18.67
C GLU A 23 -26.52 8.77 18.16
N SER A 24 -27.73 8.25 18.04
CA SER A 24 -28.98 8.98 17.95
C SER A 24 -29.10 9.98 19.11
N THR A 25 -28.67 11.23 18.93
CA THR A 25 -29.30 12.43 19.51
C THR A 25 -28.83 13.69 18.76
N SER A 26 -29.79 14.53 18.40
CA SER A 26 -29.73 15.80 17.68
C SER A 26 -28.56 16.76 17.98
N ALA A 27 -27.71 17.03 16.99
CA ALA A 27 -27.21 18.36 16.57
C ALA A 27 -26.25 18.19 15.38
N PRO A 28 -26.22 19.11 14.38
CA PRO A 28 -25.24 19.03 13.30
C PRO A 28 -23.87 19.42 13.87
N ARG A 29 -23.01 18.43 14.09
CA ARG A 29 -21.59 18.67 14.39
C ARG A 29 -20.86 18.90 13.07
N THR A 30 -20.60 20.16 12.75
CA THR A 30 -19.55 20.55 11.82
C THR A 30 -18.20 20.21 12.44
N GLY A 31 -17.69 19.03 12.13
CA GLY A 31 -16.40 18.58 12.62
C GLY A 31 -16.04 17.24 12.00
N GLY A 32 -15.59 17.27 10.75
CA GLY A 32 -14.85 16.15 10.19
C GLY A 32 -13.61 15.93 11.04
N ASN A 33 -13.44 14.74 11.61
CA ASN A 33 -12.22 14.35 12.29
C ASN A 33 -11.13 14.13 11.22
N HIS A 34 -10.59 15.22 10.67
CA HIS A 34 -9.39 15.24 9.85
C HIS A 34 -8.16 15.10 10.75
N HIS A 35 -8.09 14.02 11.53
CA HIS A 35 -6.88 13.73 12.29
C HIS A 35 -5.95 12.90 11.40
N GLU A 36 -5.27 13.59 10.48
CA GLU A 36 -4.12 12.99 9.79
C GLU A 36 -3.05 12.66 10.83
N ASP A 37 -2.51 11.44 10.75
CA ASP A 37 -1.39 11.03 11.59
C ASP A 37 -0.18 11.94 11.29
N PRO A 38 0.29 12.75 12.25
CA PRO A 38 1.41 13.67 12.03
C PRO A 38 2.69 12.97 11.56
N CYS A 39 2.82 11.66 11.80
CA CYS A 39 3.99 10.87 11.46
C CYS A 39 3.85 10.06 10.16
N HIS A 40 2.71 10.14 9.46
CA HIS A 40 2.43 9.30 8.29
C HIS A 40 3.53 9.37 7.20
N SER A 41 4.04 10.57 6.93
CA SER A 41 5.10 10.76 5.94
C SER A 41 6.39 10.05 6.35
N ILE A 42 6.72 10.07 7.64
CA ILE A 42 7.90 9.39 8.20
C ILE A 42 7.71 7.86 8.14
N ASP A 43 6.50 7.37 8.42
CA ASP A 43 6.18 5.95 8.34
C ASP A 43 6.21 5.43 6.91
N THR A 44 5.62 6.18 5.97
CA THR A 44 5.65 5.85 4.54
C THR A 44 7.08 5.84 4.02
N TYR A 45 7.88 6.85 4.38
CA TYR A 45 9.31 6.87 4.08
C TYR A 45 10.05 5.65 4.66
N SER A 46 9.76 5.27 5.92
CA SER A 46 10.37 4.09 6.54
C SER A 46 9.99 2.80 5.80
N GLN A 47 8.74 2.66 5.37
CA GLN A 47 8.29 1.54 4.55
C GLN A 47 9.00 1.49 3.19
N ILE A 48 9.26 2.65 2.56
CA ILE A 48 10.02 2.73 1.30
C ILE A 48 11.45 2.20 1.51
N LEU A 49 12.13 2.60 2.58
CA LEU A 49 13.47 2.08 2.88
C LEU A 49 13.46 0.57 3.14
N LEU A 50 12.47 0.07 3.89
CA LEU A 50 12.33 -1.36 4.16
C LEU A 50 12.03 -2.17 2.89
N ALA A 51 11.18 -1.63 2.00
CA ALA A 51 10.94 -2.23 0.69
C ALA A 51 12.20 -2.25 -0.17
N SER A 52 12.95 -1.15 -0.17
CA SER A 52 14.18 -1.01 -0.96
C SER A 52 15.27 -1.97 -0.48
N ILE A 53 15.51 -2.06 0.84
CA ILE A 53 16.52 -2.98 1.37
C ILE A 53 16.15 -4.44 1.16
N ASP A 54 14.86 -4.78 1.25
CA ASP A 54 14.35 -6.10 0.93
C ASP A 54 14.62 -6.45 -0.55
N GLN A 55 14.41 -5.53 -1.49
CA GLN A 55 14.77 -5.77 -2.90
C GLN A 55 16.29 -5.93 -3.09
N ILE A 56 17.11 -5.11 -2.44
CA ILE A 56 18.59 -5.20 -2.55
C ILE A 56 19.07 -6.58 -2.08
N TYR A 57 18.61 -7.04 -0.92
CA TYR A 57 19.01 -8.33 -0.34
C TYR A 57 18.46 -9.56 -1.08
N HIS A 58 17.54 -9.37 -2.02
CA HIS A 58 17.03 -10.44 -2.89
C HIS A 58 17.38 -10.21 -4.36
N SER A 59 18.31 -9.30 -4.63
CA SER A 59 18.84 -9.04 -5.96
C SER A 59 20.05 -9.94 -6.27
N PRO A 60 20.46 -10.07 -7.55
CA PRO A 60 21.66 -10.82 -7.92
C PRO A 60 22.96 -10.33 -7.25
N THR A 61 23.02 -9.08 -6.79
CA THR A 61 24.20 -8.49 -6.12
C THR A 61 24.64 -9.28 -4.89
N VAL A 62 23.75 -10.03 -4.24
CA VAL A 62 24.12 -10.88 -3.09
C VAL A 62 25.04 -12.04 -3.46
N GLN A 63 25.20 -12.34 -4.76
CA GLN A 63 26.11 -13.38 -5.25
C GLN A 63 27.55 -12.87 -5.41
N GLU A 64 27.78 -11.57 -5.29
CA GLU A 64 29.11 -10.96 -5.39
C GLU A 64 29.94 -11.30 -4.15
N SER A 65 31.23 -11.62 -4.34
CA SER A 65 32.13 -11.97 -3.22
C SER A 65 32.39 -10.80 -2.27
N SER A 66 32.17 -9.56 -2.72
CA SER A 66 32.30 -8.33 -1.95
C SER A 66 31.01 -7.91 -1.24
N PHE A 67 29.92 -8.69 -1.35
CA PHE A 67 28.64 -8.31 -0.77
C PHE A 67 28.70 -8.22 0.76
N ASP A 68 28.29 -7.08 1.31
CA ASP A 68 28.10 -6.86 2.73
C ASP A 68 26.72 -6.22 2.95
N SER A 69 25.83 -6.99 3.59
CA SER A 69 24.48 -6.53 3.93
C SER A 69 24.49 -5.24 4.77
N THR A 70 25.38 -5.12 5.75
CA THR A 70 25.45 -3.93 6.61
C THR A 70 25.91 -2.72 5.80
N ALA A 71 26.84 -2.91 4.88
CA ALA A 71 27.32 -1.84 4.00
C ALA A 71 26.21 -1.37 3.04
N GLU A 72 25.43 -2.28 2.45
CA GLU A 72 24.31 -1.90 1.58
C GLU A 72 23.18 -1.20 2.37
N LEU A 73 22.88 -1.64 3.60
CA LEU A 73 21.97 -0.91 4.49
C LEU A 73 22.48 0.50 4.78
N ALA A 74 23.76 0.63 5.14
CA ALA A 74 24.37 1.90 5.46
C ALA A 74 24.34 2.86 4.25
N LYS A 75 24.68 2.34 3.07
CA LYS A 75 24.62 3.05 1.80
C LYS A 75 23.21 3.55 1.52
N LEU A 76 22.20 2.68 1.58
CA LEU A 76 20.80 3.06 1.37
C LEU A 76 20.35 4.19 2.31
N HIS A 77 20.63 4.07 3.61
CA HIS A 77 20.29 5.10 4.59
C HIS A 77 21.03 6.42 4.34
N ASN A 78 22.30 6.38 3.93
CA ASN A 78 23.11 7.57 3.76
C ASN A 78 22.85 8.29 2.42
N THR A 79 22.39 7.58 1.38
CA THR A 79 22.11 8.17 0.06
C THR A 79 20.65 8.49 -0.16
N GLY A 80 19.75 7.66 0.36
CA GLY A 80 18.31 7.77 0.16
C GLY A 80 17.54 8.12 1.41
N GLY A 81 18.22 8.24 2.57
CA GLY A 81 17.58 8.41 3.84
C GLY A 81 17.66 9.82 4.45
N LEU A 82 16.60 10.20 5.17
CA LEU A 82 16.54 11.38 6.03
C LEU A 82 17.36 11.21 7.31
N ILE A 83 17.47 9.98 7.81
CA ILE A 83 18.19 9.63 9.03
C ILE A 83 19.42 8.80 8.64
N PRO A 84 20.65 9.27 8.91
CA PRO A 84 21.86 8.57 8.52
C PRO A 84 22.00 7.25 9.27
N HIS A 85 22.74 6.32 8.67
CA HIS A 85 23.08 5.06 9.32
C HIS A 85 23.94 5.29 10.56
N VAL A 86 23.65 4.55 11.64
CA VAL A 86 24.45 4.55 12.86
C VAL A 86 25.50 3.44 12.79
N PRO A 87 26.81 3.77 12.75
CA PRO A 87 27.86 2.77 12.66
C PRO A 87 27.84 1.74 13.80
N GLY A 88 28.24 0.51 13.51
CA GLY A 88 28.26 -0.58 14.49
C GLY A 88 26.88 -1.21 14.75
N THR A 89 25.86 -0.85 13.96
CA THR A 89 24.53 -1.46 14.05
C THR A 89 24.28 -2.43 12.90
N SER A 90 23.44 -3.44 13.13
CA SER A 90 23.06 -4.45 12.14
C SER A 90 21.55 -4.69 12.18
N PHE A 91 20.77 -3.67 11.83
CA PHE A 91 19.30 -3.71 11.87
C PHE A 91 18.71 -4.89 11.09
N GLN A 92 19.32 -5.26 9.97
CA GLN A 92 18.86 -6.35 9.11
C GLN A 92 18.73 -7.69 9.85
N THR A 93 19.52 -7.91 10.91
CA THR A 93 19.43 -9.12 11.75
C THR A 93 18.11 -9.24 12.51
N ARG A 94 17.40 -8.12 12.71
CA ARG A 94 16.09 -8.05 13.37
C ARG A 94 14.94 -7.93 12.36
N PHE A 95 15.25 -7.71 11.09
CA PHE A 95 14.24 -7.56 10.05
C PHE A 95 13.73 -8.93 9.59
N ARG A 96 12.83 -9.52 10.39
CA ARG A 96 12.32 -10.89 10.17
C ARG A 96 11.63 -11.09 8.82
N HIS A 97 11.09 -10.04 8.20
CA HIS A 97 10.43 -10.12 6.89
C HIS A 97 11.35 -10.67 5.79
N LEU A 98 12.67 -10.44 5.93
CA LEU A 98 13.67 -10.99 5.01
C LEU A 98 13.64 -12.52 4.92
N VAL A 99 13.07 -13.21 5.92
CA VAL A 99 12.97 -14.67 5.97
C VAL A 99 11.49 -15.07 5.95
N GLY A 100 11.08 -15.79 4.91
CA GLY A 100 9.70 -16.29 4.73
C GLY A 100 8.80 -15.37 3.89
N TYR A 101 9.10 -14.08 3.81
CA TYR A 101 8.41 -13.10 2.95
C TYR A 101 9.40 -12.29 2.09
N ALA A 102 10.50 -12.95 1.75
CA ALA A 102 11.58 -12.41 0.94
C ALA A 102 11.09 -11.72 -0.34
N ALA A 103 11.62 -10.51 -0.61
CA ALA A 103 11.36 -9.73 -1.82
C ALA A 103 9.92 -9.22 -2.00
N THR A 104 9.07 -9.29 -0.97
CA THR A 104 7.66 -8.85 -1.06
C THR A 104 7.32 -7.67 -0.16
N TYR A 105 8.27 -7.04 0.54
CA TYR A 105 7.92 -5.95 1.47
C TYR A 105 7.28 -4.74 0.76
N TYR A 106 7.61 -4.50 -0.51
CA TYR A 106 6.98 -3.46 -1.33
C TYR A 106 5.45 -3.62 -1.45
N SER A 107 4.91 -4.84 -1.25
CA SER A 107 3.47 -5.12 -1.31
C SER A 107 2.66 -4.26 -0.36
N TYR A 108 3.20 -3.88 0.81
CA TYR A 108 2.47 -3.02 1.74
C TYR A 108 2.15 -1.64 1.15
N LEU A 109 3.12 -1.01 0.48
CA LEU A 109 2.92 0.29 -0.18
C LEU A 109 2.07 0.14 -1.43
N PHE A 110 2.31 -0.93 -2.18
CA PHE A 110 1.57 -1.23 -3.39
C PHE A 110 0.08 -1.46 -3.11
N ASP A 111 -0.25 -2.30 -2.12
CA ASP A 111 -1.62 -2.59 -1.70
C ASP A 111 -2.33 -1.33 -1.18
N ARG A 112 -1.60 -0.42 -0.50
CA ARG A 112 -2.17 0.87 -0.08
C ARG A 112 -2.55 1.75 -1.26
N ALA A 113 -1.69 1.87 -2.27
CA ALA A 113 -2.00 2.65 -3.49
C ALA A 113 -3.21 2.05 -4.23
N MET A 114 -3.25 0.72 -4.36
CA MET A 114 -4.37 0.00 -4.96
C MET A 114 -5.67 0.21 -4.18
N ALA A 115 -5.63 0.11 -2.85
CA ALA A 115 -6.80 0.32 -1.99
C ALA A 115 -7.30 1.76 -2.07
N SER A 116 -6.41 2.75 -2.06
CA SER A 116 -6.77 4.17 -2.23
C SER A 116 -7.49 4.39 -3.58
N MET A 117 -6.98 3.80 -4.68
CA MET A 117 -7.64 3.89 -5.98
C MET A 117 -8.99 3.18 -6.04
N VAL A 118 -9.14 2.01 -5.40
CA VAL A 118 -10.43 1.33 -5.28
C VAL A 118 -11.40 2.20 -4.47
N TRP A 119 -10.98 2.74 -3.34
CA TRP A 119 -11.81 3.63 -2.54
C TRP A 119 -12.26 4.85 -3.33
N GLY A 120 -11.32 5.57 -3.94
CA GLY A 120 -11.58 6.78 -4.73
C GLY A 120 -12.55 6.55 -5.88
N ASN A 121 -12.40 5.47 -6.64
CA ASN A 121 -13.20 5.23 -7.85
C ASN A 121 -14.50 4.45 -7.60
N VAL A 122 -14.55 3.64 -6.55
CA VAL A 122 -15.67 2.69 -6.34
C VAL A 122 -16.55 3.15 -5.18
N PHE A 123 -15.97 3.59 -4.06
CA PHE A 123 -16.71 3.79 -2.82
C PHE A 123 -16.87 5.26 -2.42
N SER A 124 -16.00 6.17 -2.86
CA SER A 124 -15.94 7.54 -2.36
C SER A 124 -17.24 8.34 -2.50
N ALA A 125 -18.02 8.07 -3.55
CA ALA A 125 -19.26 8.77 -3.83
C ALA A 125 -20.42 8.34 -2.90
N ASP A 126 -20.52 7.05 -2.60
CA ASP A 126 -21.53 6.47 -1.71
C ASP A 126 -20.98 5.19 -1.06
N PRO A 127 -20.25 5.31 0.08
CA PRO A 127 -19.52 4.19 0.66
C PRO A 127 -20.39 3.04 1.18
N LEU A 128 -21.66 3.32 1.49
CA LEU A 128 -22.63 2.35 2.01
C LEU A 128 -23.58 1.84 0.92
N ASN A 129 -23.29 2.16 -0.35
CA ASN A 129 -24.10 1.69 -1.47
C ASN A 129 -24.07 0.16 -1.57
N ARG A 130 -25.26 -0.45 -1.49
CA ARG A 130 -25.40 -1.90 -1.56
C ARG A 130 -24.94 -2.47 -2.90
N GLU A 131 -25.30 -1.84 -4.02
CA GLU A 131 -24.96 -2.36 -5.35
C GLU A 131 -23.45 -2.34 -5.59
N THR A 132 -22.78 -1.28 -5.14
CA THR A 132 -21.31 -1.16 -5.15
C THR A 132 -20.66 -2.23 -4.27
N GLY A 133 -21.16 -2.44 -3.05
CA GLY A 133 -20.67 -3.48 -2.14
C GLY A 133 -20.81 -4.88 -2.75
N GLU A 134 -21.98 -5.20 -3.31
CA GLU A 134 -22.21 -6.49 -3.97
C GLU A 134 -21.36 -6.66 -5.23
N LYS A 135 -21.08 -5.58 -5.98
CA LYS A 135 -20.12 -5.61 -7.10
C LYS A 135 -18.72 -5.97 -6.59
N TYR A 136 -18.24 -5.32 -5.53
CA TYR A 136 -16.92 -5.61 -4.96
C TYR A 136 -16.83 -7.06 -4.42
N GLU A 137 -17.88 -7.54 -3.78
CA GLU A 137 -17.97 -8.94 -3.33
C GLU A 137 -17.85 -9.91 -4.51
N ARG A 138 -18.66 -9.72 -5.55
CA ARG A 138 -18.66 -10.60 -6.73
C ARG A 138 -17.33 -10.57 -7.46
N GLU A 139 -16.77 -9.38 -7.70
CA GLU A 139 -15.58 -9.24 -8.56
C GLU A 139 -14.25 -9.54 -7.86
N VAL A 140 -14.19 -9.39 -6.53
CA VAL A 140 -12.93 -9.51 -5.76
C VAL A 140 -13.04 -10.54 -4.64
N LEU A 141 -13.98 -10.40 -3.71
CA LEU A 141 -13.97 -11.20 -2.48
C LEU A 141 -14.36 -12.66 -2.69
N SER A 142 -15.26 -12.93 -3.65
CA SER A 142 -15.82 -14.27 -3.88
C SER A 142 -14.80 -15.30 -4.38
N TYR A 143 -13.68 -14.84 -4.96
CA TYR A 143 -12.70 -15.71 -5.60
C TYR A 143 -11.59 -16.19 -4.68
N GLY A 144 -11.31 -15.49 -3.58
CA GLY A 144 -10.11 -15.74 -2.77
C GLY A 144 -8.84 -15.70 -3.63
N GLU A 145 -8.04 -16.78 -3.59
CA GLU A 145 -6.85 -16.95 -4.45
C GLU A 145 -7.16 -17.63 -5.80
N GLY A 146 -8.42 -17.94 -6.09
CA GLY A 146 -8.83 -18.71 -7.27
C GLY A 146 -8.89 -17.93 -8.59
N LYS A 147 -8.71 -16.60 -8.55
CA LYS A 147 -8.69 -15.72 -9.73
C LYS A 147 -7.48 -14.79 -9.65
N ASP A 148 -6.96 -14.41 -10.82
CA ASP A 148 -5.83 -13.50 -10.91
C ASP A 148 -6.16 -12.12 -10.29
N PRO A 149 -5.42 -11.70 -9.26
CA PRO A 149 -5.49 -10.37 -8.64
C PRO A 149 -5.60 -9.20 -9.62
N TRP A 150 -4.77 -9.21 -10.66
CA TRP A 150 -4.71 -8.12 -11.63
C TRP A 150 -5.97 -8.04 -12.48
N LYS A 151 -6.54 -9.19 -12.85
CA LYS A 151 -7.82 -9.26 -13.55
C LYS A 151 -8.97 -8.80 -12.66
N MET A 152 -8.98 -9.21 -11.39
CA MET A 152 -10.00 -8.79 -10.44
C MET A 152 -10.03 -7.26 -10.29
N VAL A 153 -8.87 -6.64 -10.07
CA VAL A 153 -8.81 -5.19 -9.91
C VAL A 153 -9.02 -4.44 -11.22
N GLY A 154 -8.45 -4.93 -12.33
CA GLY A 154 -8.68 -4.33 -13.66
C GLY A 154 -10.17 -4.30 -14.03
N THR A 155 -10.90 -5.39 -13.78
CA THR A 155 -12.35 -5.43 -13.98
C THR A 155 -13.09 -4.48 -13.02
N LEU A 156 -12.75 -4.48 -11.73
CA LEU A 156 -13.42 -3.63 -10.73
C LEU A 156 -13.29 -2.13 -11.08
N LEU A 157 -12.07 -1.70 -11.41
CA LEU A 157 -11.73 -0.31 -11.74
C LEU A 157 -12.04 0.05 -13.20
N SER A 158 -12.51 -0.90 -14.02
CA SER A 158 -12.67 -0.70 -15.47
C SER A 158 -11.38 -0.24 -16.16
N ALA A 159 -10.24 -0.79 -15.71
CA ALA A 159 -8.89 -0.44 -16.13
C ALA A 159 -8.19 -1.66 -16.78
N PRO A 160 -8.49 -1.97 -18.06
CA PRO A 160 -8.00 -3.18 -18.73
C PRO A 160 -6.47 -3.23 -18.83
N GLN A 161 -5.80 -2.07 -18.81
CA GLN A 161 -4.34 -1.98 -18.81
C GLN A 161 -3.68 -2.60 -17.57
N LEU A 162 -4.43 -2.81 -16.47
CA LEU A 162 -3.93 -3.46 -15.27
C LEU A 162 -3.98 -4.98 -15.35
N GLU A 163 -4.84 -5.55 -16.20
CA GLU A 163 -5.14 -6.99 -16.19
C GLU A 163 -3.95 -7.87 -16.58
N SER A 164 -2.95 -7.30 -17.26
CA SER A 164 -1.73 -8.02 -17.65
C SER A 164 -0.78 -8.28 -16.48
N GLY A 165 -0.82 -7.44 -15.44
CA GLY A 165 0.09 -7.50 -14.30
C GLY A 165 1.58 -7.42 -14.65
N ASP A 166 1.89 -6.83 -15.81
CA ASP A 166 3.26 -6.68 -16.31
C ASP A 166 3.97 -5.46 -15.70
N ALA A 167 5.17 -5.16 -16.22
CA ALA A 167 5.95 -4.02 -15.77
C ALA A 167 5.26 -2.66 -16.02
N GLU A 168 4.39 -2.56 -17.04
CA GLU A 168 3.62 -1.35 -17.30
C GLU A 168 2.47 -1.23 -16.29
N ALA A 169 1.73 -2.30 -16.03
CA ALA A 169 0.70 -2.32 -14.99
C ALA A 169 1.29 -1.95 -13.61
N MET A 170 2.45 -2.51 -13.29
CA MET A 170 3.22 -2.15 -12.08
C MET A 170 3.62 -0.67 -12.05
N ARG A 171 4.09 -0.12 -13.18
CA ARG A 171 4.48 1.29 -13.28
C ARG A 171 3.27 2.21 -13.14
N GLU A 172 2.14 1.81 -13.69
CA GLU A 172 0.89 2.56 -13.59
C GLU A 172 0.46 2.67 -12.12
N VAL A 173 0.44 1.57 -11.37
CA VAL A 173 0.15 1.61 -9.93
C VAL A 173 1.20 2.43 -9.17
N GLY A 174 2.48 2.35 -9.58
CA GLY A 174 3.55 3.16 -8.99
C GLY A 174 3.41 4.68 -9.22
N ARG A 175 2.57 5.11 -10.17
CA ARG A 175 2.21 6.53 -10.36
C ARG A 175 1.07 6.96 -9.46
N TRP A 176 0.29 6.02 -8.95
CA TRP A 176 -0.80 6.33 -8.04
C TRP A 176 -0.21 6.78 -6.72
N ARG A 177 -0.70 7.92 -6.26
CA ARG A 177 -0.33 8.43 -4.95
C ARG A 177 -0.99 7.56 -3.89
N ILE A 178 -0.27 7.34 -2.79
CA ILE A 178 -0.88 6.79 -1.57
C ILE A 178 -1.63 7.97 -0.93
N GLU A 179 -2.81 8.29 -1.48
CA GLU A 179 -3.66 9.36 -0.96
C GLU A 179 -4.54 8.79 0.15
N ASP A 180 -4.36 9.35 1.35
CA ASP A 180 -5.38 9.37 2.41
C ASP A 180 -6.23 10.67 2.30
N GLU A 181 -5.92 11.54 1.32
CA GLU A 181 -6.53 12.85 1.07
C GLU A 181 -7.86 12.75 0.30
N ASN A 182 -8.90 12.17 0.92
CA ASN A 182 -10.26 12.45 0.47
C ASN A 182 -10.71 13.81 1.02
N GLY A 183 -10.33 14.89 0.32
CA GLY A 183 -10.61 16.26 0.74
C GLY A 183 -10.55 17.30 -0.39
N GLN A 184 -11.34 17.10 -1.45
CA GLN A 184 -11.69 18.03 -2.54
C GLN A 184 -10.78 18.09 -3.79
N PRO A 185 -11.36 18.06 -5.00
CA PRO A 185 -10.66 18.46 -6.20
C PRO A 185 -10.57 19.99 -6.26
N GLY A 186 -9.34 20.50 -6.17
CA GLY A 186 -8.99 21.87 -6.52
C GLY A 186 -8.88 22.82 -5.34
N ARG A 187 -7.63 23.22 -5.04
CA ARG A 187 -7.29 24.61 -4.74
C ARG A 187 -5.77 24.86 -4.89
N HIS A 188 -5.49 25.62 -5.96
CA HIS A 188 -4.27 26.35 -6.33
C HIS A 188 -3.12 25.55 -6.97
#